data_AF-A0A6H5KA00-F1
#
_entry.id   AF-A0A6H5KA00-F1
#
_cell.length_a   1.000
_cell.length_b   1.000
_cell.length_c   1.000
_cell.angle_alpha   90.00
_cell.angle_beta   90.00
_cell.angle_gamma   90.00
#
_symmetry.space_group_name_H-M   'P 1'
#
loop_
_entity.id
_entity.type
_entity.pdbx_description
1 polymer ?
#
loop_
_entity_poly.entity_id
_entity_poly.type
_entity_poly.pdbx_seq_one_letter_code
_entity_poly.pdbx_strand_id
1 'polypeptide(L)'
;MGFPEDQVTAALRAAMGNPDVAVEFLMTGIPDNIQAGAAPTGAMETLEDFRGHPQFNELKRLVQRDPTQLSSILQMIGRQSPNLLARIHENQGDFIALMNEPIDESATPAAVAGNAGGMGGFGSMMG
;
A
#
# COMPACT_ATOMS: atom_id res chain seq x y z
N MET A 1 11.24 29.92 29.67
CA MET A 1 10.24 30.57 28.81
C MET A 1 10.37 29.92 27.45
N GLY A 2 9.39 29.15 27.00
CA GLY A 2 9.48 28.50 25.69
C GLY A 2 8.76 27.17 25.69
N PHE A 3 7.84 27.04 24.75
CA PHE A 3 7.11 25.82 24.42
C PHE A 3 8.10 24.65 24.20
N PRO A 4 7.69 23.39 24.47
CA PRO A 4 8.56 22.24 24.26
C PRO A 4 8.99 22.16 22.79
N GLU A 5 10.23 21.74 22.51
CA GLU A 5 10.78 21.63 21.15
C GLU A 5 9.89 20.80 20.21
N ASP A 6 9.16 19.82 20.76
CA ASP A 6 8.18 19.01 20.04
C ASP A 6 7.00 19.86 19.51
N GLN A 7 6.47 20.77 20.34
CA GLN A 7 5.43 21.71 19.91
C GLN A 7 5.96 22.73 18.92
N VAL A 8 7.20 23.22 19.09
CA VAL A 8 7.81 24.18 18.16
C VAL A 8 8.02 23.54 16.79
N THR A 9 8.52 22.30 16.77
CA THR A 9 8.73 21.52 15.55
C THR A 9 7.40 21.20 14.88
N ALA A 10 6.39 20.81 15.65
CA ALA A 10 5.05 20.53 15.14
C ALA A 10 4.38 21.80 14.59
N ALA A 11 4.49 22.94 15.28
CA ALA A 11 3.95 24.22 14.84
C ALA A 11 4.66 24.77 13.61
N LEU A 12 5.99 24.61 13.51
CA LEU A 12 6.75 25.03 12.33
C LEU A 12 6.42 24.19 11.10
N ARG A 13 6.17 22.89 11.30
CA ARG A 13 5.70 21.98 10.26
C ARG A 13 4.27 22.31 9.84
N ALA A 14 3.38 22.57 10.80
CA ALA A 14 2.01 23.04 10.57
C ALA A 14 1.96 24.36 9.81
N ALA A 15 2.90 25.26 10.12
CA ALA A 15 3.06 26.55 9.51
C ALA A 15 3.81 26.53 8.16
N MET A 16 4.14 25.35 7.63
CA MET A 16 4.91 25.21 6.38
C MET A 16 6.20 26.06 6.35
N GLY A 17 6.91 26.12 7.49
CA GLY A 17 8.17 26.88 7.61
C GLY A 17 7.99 28.38 7.87
N ASN A 18 6.78 28.87 8.15
CA ASN A 18 6.52 30.27 8.49
C ASN A 18 6.62 30.49 10.01
N PRO A 19 7.58 31.29 10.52
CA PRO A 19 7.77 31.47 11.95
C PRO A 19 6.61 32.23 12.61
N ASP A 20 6.03 33.24 11.95
CA ASP A 20 4.89 34.00 12.47
C ASP A 20 3.65 33.12 12.69
N VAL A 21 3.36 32.25 11.72
CA VAL A 21 2.23 31.31 11.78
C VAL A 21 2.50 30.20 12.81
N ALA A 22 3.75 29.77 12.98
CA ALA A 22 4.13 28.79 14.00
C ALA A 22 3.87 29.33 15.42
N VAL A 23 4.14 30.60 15.67
CA VAL A 23 3.83 31.24 16.97
C VAL A 23 2.32 31.27 17.23
N GLU A 24 1.51 31.50 16.20
CA GLU A 24 0.06 31.50 16.30
C GLU A 24 -0.50 30.13 16.68
N PHE A 25 0.04 29.05 16.08
CA PHE A 25 -0.29 27.67 16.43
C PHE A 25 0.18 27.25 17.82
N LEU A 26 1.32 27.80 18.29
CA LEU A 26 1.77 27.58 19.67
C LEU A 26 0.86 28.25 20.70
N MET A 27 0.26 29.40 20.37
CA MET A 27 -0.65 30.13 21.26
C MET A 27 -2.09 29.59 21.23
N THR A 28 -2.57 29.17 20.06
CA THR A 28 -3.96 28.72 19.83
C THR A 28 -4.12 27.21 20.02
N GLY A 29 -3.02 26.47 19.95
CA GLY A 29 -2.98 25.00 19.91
C GLY A 29 -2.96 24.48 18.48
N ILE A 30 -2.16 23.44 18.23
CA ILE A 30 -2.09 22.79 16.92
C ILE A 30 -3.29 21.84 16.83
N PRO A 31 -4.24 22.04 15.91
CA PRO A 31 -5.36 21.12 15.76
C PRO A 31 -4.86 19.73 15.35
N ASP A 32 -5.47 18.68 15.91
CA ASP A 32 -5.10 17.27 15.71
C ASP A 32 -4.98 16.89 14.21
N ASN A 33 -5.78 17.54 13.36
CA ASN A 33 -5.76 17.37 11.90
C ASN A 33 -4.46 17.86 11.21
N ILE A 34 -3.61 18.62 11.91
CA ILE A 34 -2.30 19.07 11.42
C ILE A 34 -1.16 18.33 12.14
N GLN A 35 -1.41 17.78 13.34
CA GLN A 35 -0.49 16.89 14.05
C GLN A 35 -0.44 15.49 13.43
N ALA A 36 -1.58 14.99 12.92
CA ALA A 36 -1.63 13.85 12.02
C ALA A 36 -1.05 14.31 10.67
N GLY A 37 0.00 13.63 10.22
CA GLY A 37 0.87 14.10 9.17
C GLY A 37 0.18 14.41 7.83
N ALA A 38 0.98 14.98 6.95
CA ALA A 38 0.88 14.77 5.52
C ALA A 38 0.78 13.26 5.24
N ALA A 39 -0.44 12.73 5.29
CA ALA A 39 -0.84 11.47 4.70
C ALA A 39 -1.83 11.87 3.59
N PRO A 40 -1.62 11.43 2.34
CA PRO A 40 -2.45 11.86 1.24
C PRO A 40 -3.86 11.30 1.45
N THR A 41 -4.80 12.18 1.75
CA THR A 41 -6.21 11.89 1.62
C THR A 41 -6.55 11.71 0.14
N GLY A 42 -6.71 10.45 -0.27
CA GLY A 42 -7.87 10.03 -1.08
C GLY A 42 -7.91 10.37 -2.57
N ALA A 43 -6.78 10.62 -3.22
CA ALA A 43 -6.67 10.51 -4.67
C ALA A 43 -5.68 9.38 -4.98
N MET A 44 -6.07 8.43 -5.82
CA MET A 44 -5.17 7.42 -6.40
C MET A 44 -4.18 8.14 -7.35
N GLU A 45 -3.25 8.88 -6.77
CA GLU A 45 -2.30 9.78 -7.44
C GLU A 45 -0.90 9.15 -7.50
N THR A 46 -0.66 8.09 -6.71
CA THR A 46 0.63 7.40 -6.63
C THR A 46 0.57 5.99 -7.22
N LEU A 47 1.65 5.60 -7.87
CA LEU A 47 1.78 4.26 -8.46
C LEU A 47 1.85 3.19 -7.37
N GLU A 48 2.38 3.53 -6.19
CA GLU A 48 2.38 2.71 -4.98
C GLU A 48 0.96 2.38 -4.47
N ASP A 49 0.04 3.34 -4.46
CA ASP A 49 -1.36 3.12 -4.05
C ASP A 49 -2.08 2.20 -5.06
N PHE A 50 -1.85 2.43 -6.36
CA PHE A 50 -2.36 1.56 -7.41
C PHE A 50 -1.79 0.14 -7.33
N ARG A 51 -0.49 -0.01 -7.04
CA ARG A 51 0.19 -1.30 -6.86
C ARG A 51 -0.42 -2.11 -5.71
N GLY A 52 -0.82 -1.44 -4.63
CA GLY A 52 -1.50 -2.07 -3.49
C GLY A 52 -2.97 -2.42 -3.76
N HIS A 53 -3.53 -1.97 -4.88
CA HIS A 53 -4.96 -2.08 -5.14
C HIS A 53 -5.34 -3.46 -5.75
N PRO A 54 -6.51 -4.03 -5.40
CA PRO A 54 -6.97 -5.30 -5.97
C PRO A 54 -7.15 -5.26 -7.50
N GLN A 55 -7.45 -4.09 -8.06
CA GLN A 55 -7.55 -3.89 -9.51
C GLN A 55 -6.21 -4.16 -10.22
N PHE A 56 -5.08 -3.82 -9.59
CA PHE A 56 -3.76 -4.10 -10.13
C PHE A 56 -3.43 -5.59 -10.12
N ASN A 57 -3.83 -6.30 -9.07
CA ASN A 57 -3.63 -7.75 -9.00
C ASN A 57 -4.44 -8.48 -10.07
N GLU A 58 -5.68 -8.06 -10.31
CA GLU A 58 -6.53 -8.62 -11.37
C GLU A 58 -5.98 -8.30 -12.77
N LEU A 59 -5.44 -7.08 -12.93
CA LEU A 59 -4.73 -6.65 -14.14
C LEU A 59 -3.53 -7.54 -14.44
N LYS A 60 -2.70 -7.80 -13.42
CA LYS A 60 -1.55 -8.71 -13.52
C LYS A 60 -2.01 -10.08 -14.02
N ARG A 61 -3.12 -10.63 -13.50
CA ARG A 61 -3.62 -11.96 -13.92
C ARG A 61 -4.01 -11.95 -15.38
N LEU A 62 -4.72 -10.91 -15.80
CA LEU A 62 -5.21 -10.77 -17.17
C LEU A 62 -4.07 -10.58 -18.16
N VAL A 63 -3.06 -9.77 -17.81
CA VAL A 63 -1.87 -9.52 -18.63
C VAL A 63 -0.97 -10.75 -18.71
N GLN A 64 -0.83 -11.50 -17.62
CA GLN A 64 -0.07 -12.76 -17.60
C GLN A 64 -0.74 -13.85 -18.43
N ARG A 65 -2.08 -13.91 -18.40
CA ARG A 65 -2.86 -14.84 -19.22
C ARG A 65 -2.87 -14.41 -20.70
N ASP A 66 -2.98 -13.11 -20.95
CA ASP A 66 -3.11 -12.54 -22.28
C ASP A 66 -2.39 -11.18 -22.37
N PRO A 67 -1.21 -11.12 -23.01
CA PRO A 67 -0.41 -9.90 -23.10
C PRO A 67 -1.04 -8.84 -24.02
N THR A 68 -2.05 -9.16 -24.83
CA THR A 68 -2.74 -8.17 -25.68
C THR A 68 -3.71 -7.29 -24.89
N GLN A 69 -4.14 -7.76 -23.71
CA GLN A 69 -4.97 -6.96 -22.81
C GLN A 69 -4.23 -5.72 -22.29
N LEU A 70 -2.90 -5.79 -22.13
CA LEU A 70 -2.09 -4.65 -21.66
C LEU A 70 -2.31 -3.40 -22.53
N SER A 71 -2.43 -3.57 -23.85
CA SER A 71 -2.73 -2.47 -24.78
C SER A 71 -4.12 -1.88 -24.58
N SER A 72 -5.13 -2.70 -24.28
CA SER A 72 -6.51 -2.24 -24.01
C SER A 72 -6.60 -1.49 -22.68
N ILE A 73 -5.86 -1.96 -21.68
CA ILE A 73 -5.80 -1.36 -20.35
C ILE A 73 -5.14 0.01 -20.41
N LEU A 74 -4.01 0.16 -21.12
CA LEU A 74 -3.34 1.45 -21.29
C LEU A 74 -4.26 2.50 -21.93
N GLN A 75 -5.09 2.09 -22.90
CA GLN A 75 -6.10 2.98 -23.48
C GLN A 75 -7.20 3.34 -22.47
N MET A 76 -7.68 2.37 -21.70
CA MET A 76 -8.70 2.59 -20.67
C MET A 76 -8.21 3.55 -19.57
N ILE A 77 -6.99 3.32 -19.05
CA ILE A 77 -6.34 4.18 -18.06
C ILE A 77 -6.09 5.57 -18.64
N GLY A 78 -5.65 5.68 -19.89
CA GLY A 78 -5.46 6.98 -20.52
C GLY A 78 -6.73 7.82 -20.63
N ARG A 79 -7.90 7.19 -20.75
CA ARG A 79 -9.19 7.91 -20.80
C ARG A 79 -9.83 8.11 -19.43
N GLN A 80 -9.68 7.17 -18.50
CA GLN A 80 -10.28 7.25 -17.16
C GLN A 80 -9.41 8.00 -16.15
N SER A 81 -8.08 7.85 -16.25
CA SER A 81 -7.11 8.35 -15.27
C SER A 81 -5.86 8.87 -15.98
N PRO A 82 -5.94 10.05 -16.62
CA PRO A 82 -4.80 10.65 -17.31
C PRO A 82 -3.61 10.95 -16.38
N ASN A 83 -3.87 11.26 -15.10
CA ASN A 83 -2.81 11.42 -14.08
C ASN A 83 -2.08 10.10 -13.80
N LEU A 84 -2.80 8.98 -13.76
CA LEU A 84 -2.21 7.65 -13.61
C LEU A 84 -1.42 7.27 -14.85
N LEU A 85 -1.91 7.60 -16.06
CA LEU A 85 -1.16 7.37 -17.31
C LEU A 85 0.17 8.14 -17.31
N ALA A 86 0.17 9.42 -16.91
CA ALA A 86 1.40 10.21 -16.80
C ALA A 86 2.39 9.57 -15.82
N ARG A 87 1.91 9.13 -14.65
CA ARG A 87 2.74 8.41 -13.66
C ARG A 87 3.25 7.07 -14.15
N ILE A 88 2.43 6.30 -14.87
CA ILE A 88 2.85 5.06 -15.52
C ILE A 88 3.94 5.37 -16.53
N HIS A 89 3.78 6.39 -17.37
CA HIS A 89 4.82 6.83 -18.32
C HIS A 89 6.15 7.16 -17.64
N GLU A 90 6.10 7.88 -16.51
CA GLU A 90 7.29 8.21 -15.70
C GLU A 90 7.92 6.97 -15.04
N ASN A 91 7.13 5.95 -14.70
CA ASN A 91 7.57 4.75 -13.98
C ASN A 91 7.35 3.45 -14.80
N GLN A 92 7.42 3.51 -16.14
CA GLN A 92 7.05 2.38 -17.00
C GLN A 92 7.90 1.13 -16.73
N GLY A 93 9.20 1.32 -16.46
CA GLY A 93 10.10 0.19 -16.19
C GLY A 93 9.67 -0.62 -14.96
N ASP A 94 9.25 0.08 -13.91
CA ASP A 94 8.75 -0.51 -12.67
C ASP A 94 7.36 -1.15 -12.87
N PHE A 95 6.46 -0.45 -13.59
CA PHE A 95 5.16 -0.99 -13.96
C PHE A 95 5.25 -2.28 -14.79
N ILE A 96 6.12 -2.30 -15.80
CA ILE A 96 6.34 -3.47 -16.67
C ILE A 96 6.98 -4.62 -15.90
N ALA A 97 7.93 -4.34 -14.99
CA ALA A 97 8.50 -5.35 -14.12
C ALA A 97 7.42 -5.98 -13.22
N LEU A 98 6.55 -5.18 -12.62
CA LEU A 98 5.44 -5.66 -11.80
C LEU A 98 4.39 -6.44 -12.58
N MET A 99 4.10 -6.06 -13.83
CA MET A 99 3.19 -6.80 -14.72
C MET A 99 3.74 -8.17 -15.12
N ASN A 100 5.05 -8.25 -15.39
CA ASN A 100 5.74 -9.50 -15.70
C ASN A 100 6.06 -10.34 -14.46
N GLU A 101 6.01 -9.77 -13.26
CA GLU A 101 6.25 -10.49 -12.02
C GLU A 101 5.12 -11.50 -11.77
N PRO A 102 5.42 -12.82 -11.73
CA PRO A 102 4.43 -13.85 -11.50
C PRO A 102 3.67 -13.53 -10.22
N ILE A 103 2.35 -13.60 -10.28
CA ILE A 103 1.54 -13.45 -9.08
C ILE A 103 1.82 -14.72 -8.28
N ASP A 104 2.50 -14.59 -7.14
CA ASP A 104 2.78 -15.72 -6.29
C ASP A 104 1.45 -16.21 -5.68
N GLU A 105 0.75 -17.11 -6.39
CA GLU A 105 -0.37 -17.90 -5.85
C GLU A 105 0.15 -18.95 -4.83
N SER A 106 1.45 -18.96 -4.51
CA SER A 106 2.15 -19.94 -3.67
C SER A 106 2.40 -19.47 -2.24
N ALA A 107 1.77 -18.37 -1.79
CA ALA A 107 1.72 -17.99 -0.36
C ALA A 107 0.73 -18.85 0.47
N THR A 108 0.57 -20.12 0.10
CA THR A 108 0.08 -21.18 0.99
C THR A 108 0.93 -22.43 0.84
N PRO A 109 1.82 -22.71 1.80
CA PRO A 109 2.11 -24.08 2.16
C PRO A 109 1.94 -24.26 3.66
N ALA A 110 0.74 -24.68 4.09
CA ALA A 110 0.56 -25.63 5.19
C ALA A 110 -0.93 -25.94 5.35
N ALA A 111 -1.39 -26.90 4.54
CA ALA A 111 -2.50 -27.73 4.94
C ALA A 111 -2.18 -28.36 6.31
N VAL A 112 -2.87 -27.92 7.36
CA VAL A 112 -2.98 -28.66 8.64
C VAL A 112 -4.03 -29.78 8.53
N ALA A 113 -4.05 -30.47 7.39
CA ALA A 113 -4.89 -31.64 7.15
C ALA A 113 -4.01 -32.89 7.18
N GLY A 114 -3.66 -33.32 8.40
CA GLY A 114 -2.77 -34.45 8.62
C GLY A 114 -2.70 -34.90 10.07
N ASN A 115 -3.84 -35.01 10.76
CA ASN A 115 -3.92 -35.84 11.97
C ASN A 115 -5.05 -36.86 11.83
N ALA A 116 -4.79 -37.87 11.02
CA ALA A 116 -5.55 -39.12 11.01
C ALA A 116 -4.53 -40.26 10.90
N GLY A 117 -4.28 -40.97 12.01
CA GLY A 117 -3.50 -42.20 12.00
C GLY A 117 -2.74 -42.47 13.29
N GLY A 118 -3.42 -43.05 14.29
CA GLY A 118 -2.75 -43.48 15.53
C GLY A 118 -3.63 -44.30 16.48
N MET A 119 -4.62 -45.03 15.98
CA MET A 119 -5.32 -46.05 16.77
C MET A 119 -4.50 -47.34 16.70
N GLY A 120 -3.71 -47.61 17.73
CA GLY A 120 -2.80 -48.77 17.77
C GLY A 120 -2.36 -49.15 19.19
N GLY A 121 -3.27 -49.07 20.17
CA GLY A 121 -3.06 -49.61 21.50
C GLY A 121 -3.55 -51.05 21.59
N PHE A 122 -2.81 -52.00 21.03
CA PHE A 122 -3.01 -53.43 21.27
C PHE A 122 -1.65 -54.05 21.61
N GLY A 123 -1.40 -54.20 22.90
CA GLY A 123 -0.13 -54.73 23.40
C GLY A 123 -0.08 -54.79 24.91
N SER A 124 -0.57 -55.92 25.45
CA SER A 124 0.16 -56.69 26.47
C SER A 124 0.49 -56.02 27.80
N MET A 125 -0.31 -56.30 28.84
CA MET A 125 0.14 -56.66 30.21
C MET A 125 -1.06 -56.72 31.15
N MET A 126 -1.46 -57.92 31.59
CA MET A 126 -1.29 -58.34 32.99
C MET A 126 -1.91 -59.73 33.19
N GLY A 127 -1.05 -60.71 33.43
CA GLY A 127 -1.35 -61.85 34.29
C GLY A 127 -1.05 -61.48 35.74
#